data_AF-A0AA41Q388-F1
#
_entry.id   AF-A0AA41Q388-F1
#
_cell.length_a   1.000
_cell.length_b   1.000
_cell.length_c   1.000
_cell.angle_alpha   90.00
_cell.angle_beta   90.00
_cell.angle_gamma   90.00
#
_symmetry.space_group_name_H-M   'P 1'
#
loop_
_entity.id
_entity.type
_entity.pdbx_description
1 polymer ?
#
loop_
_entity_poly.entity_id
_entity_poly.type
_entity_poly.pdbx_seq_one_letter_code
_entity_poly.pdbx_strand_id
1 'polypeptide(L)'
;MNVLAAVLQLLVGLAFVSIPVVRHRYGAAAKDGAEAELERQGVPVSVLADNKLSFDASGHETAAPVTVAAVMAALAGLNLAGNDWGRILTWVFQSIVLVGNFLIIYSNRTAVQSVTAAFARKGDPMLARVDVAALLKAAEDGFPGWVSRLQTARHTVVIGGSVVALAATIAA
;
A
#
# COMPACT_ATOMS: atom_id res chain seq x y z
N MET A 1 -29.32 3.59 -11.69
CA MET A 1 -28.77 3.17 -10.37
C MET A 1 -27.87 1.96 -10.57
N ASN A 2 -26.59 2.03 -10.17
CA ASN A 2 -25.61 0.98 -10.44
C ASN A 2 -25.07 0.35 -9.14
N VAL A 3 -25.86 -0.58 -8.59
CA VAL A 3 -25.56 -1.24 -7.30
C VAL A 3 -24.26 -2.03 -7.36
N LEU A 4 -23.98 -2.69 -8.48
CA LEU A 4 -22.76 -3.47 -8.67
C LEU A 4 -21.51 -2.58 -8.58
N ALA A 5 -21.50 -1.45 -9.30
CA ALA A 5 -20.39 -0.50 -9.23
C ALA A 5 -20.17 0.02 -7.81
N ALA A 6 -21.25 0.33 -7.08
CA ALA A 6 -21.18 0.79 -5.71
C ALA A 6 -20.58 -0.25 -4.75
N VAL A 7 -21.02 -1.51 -4.83
CA VAL A 7 -20.45 -2.60 -4.01
C VAL A 7 -18.96 -2.77 -4.29
N LEU A 8 -18.56 -2.76 -5.56
CA LEU A 8 -17.15 -2.90 -5.94
C LEU A 8 -16.30 -1.72 -5.46
N GLN A 9 -16.81 -0.49 -5.52
CA GLN A 9 -16.15 0.69 -4.97
C GLN A 9 -15.92 0.56 -3.47
N LEU A 10 -16.92 0.10 -2.71
CA LEU A 10 -16.77 -0.12 -1.28
C LEU A 10 -15.75 -1.22 -0.96
N LEU A 11 -15.72 -2.31 -1.74
CA LEU A 11 -14.71 -3.36 -1.59
C LEU A 11 -13.29 -2.84 -1.87
N VAL A 12 -13.11 -2.03 -2.91
CA VAL A 12 -11.85 -1.34 -3.19
C VAL A 12 -11.45 -0.43 -2.03
N GLY A 13 -12.39 0.37 -1.51
CA GLY A 13 -12.14 1.23 -0.36
C GLY A 13 -11.69 0.45 0.89
N LEU A 14 -12.38 -0.64 1.21
CA LEU A 14 -12.02 -1.53 2.31
C LEU A 14 -10.62 -2.12 2.13
N ALA A 15 -10.28 -2.51 0.90
CA ALA A 15 -8.96 -3.03 0.57
C ALA A 15 -7.85 -1.99 0.82
N PHE A 16 -8.09 -0.70 0.55
CA PHE A 16 -7.14 0.37 0.90
C PHE A 16 -7.04 0.62 2.40
N VAL A 17 -8.15 0.56 3.15
CA VAL A 17 -8.15 0.72 4.62
C VAL A 17 -7.46 -0.45 5.34
N SER A 18 -7.42 -1.63 4.74
CA SER A 18 -6.73 -2.78 5.34
C SER A 18 -5.23 -2.53 5.60
N ILE A 19 -4.58 -1.70 4.78
CA ILE A 19 -3.13 -1.42 4.87
C ILE A 19 -2.77 -0.73 6.19
N PRO A 20 -3.34 0.45 6.52
CA PRO A 20 -3.02 1.12 7.77
C PRO A 20 -3.44 0.29 8.98
N VAL A 21 -4.49 -0.53 8.89
CA VAL A 21 -4.91 -1.41 9.99
C VAL A 21 -3.85 -2.47 10.28
N VAL A 22 -3.38 -3.20 9.26
CA VAL A 22 -2.31 -4.20 9.41
C VAL A 22 -1.03 -3.55 9.93
N ARG A 23 -0.68 -2.40 9.34
CA ARG A 23 0.51 -1.64 9.74
C ARG A 23 0.43 -1.15 11.19
N HIS A 24 -0.71 -0.62 11.61
CA HIS A 24 -0.93 -0.18 12.99
C HIS A 24 -0.82 -1.35 13.97
N ARG A 25 -1.32 -2.53 13.58
CA ARG A 25 -1.36 -3.69 14.48
C ARG A 25 -0.04 -4.45 14.58
N TYR A 26 0.72 -4.53 13.49
CA TYR A 26 1.91 -5.39 13.36
C TYR A 26 3.21 -4.63 13.01
N GLY A 27 3.13 -3.32 12.78
CA GLY A 27 4.29 -2.51 12.40
C GLY A 27 5.39 -2.47 13.46
N ALA A 28 5.04 -2.58 14.75
CA ALA A 28 6.02 -2.71 15.82
C ALA A 28 6.85 -3.99 15.68
N ALA A 29 6.20 -5.16 15.48
CA ALA A 29 6.90 -6.42 15.30
C ALA A 29 7.78 -6.44 14.03
N ALA A 30 7.31 -5.80 12.95
CA ALA A 30 8.11 -5.63 11.74
C ALA A 30 9.35 -4.74 11.98
N LYS A 31 9.21 -3.69 12.79
CA LYS A 31 10.32 -2.82 13.18
C LYS A 31 11.32 -3.58 14.06
N ASP A 32 10.85 -4.31 15.06
CA ASP A 32 11.70 -5.10 15.96
C ASP A 32 12.53 -6.13 15.18
N GLY A 33 11.92 -6.81 14.20
CA GLY A 33 12.60 -7.75 13.31
C GLY A 33 13.70 -7.07 12.46
N ALA A 34 13.43 -5.87 11.97
CA ALA A 34 14.42 -5.10 11.21
C ALA A 34 15.59 -4.61 12.08
N GLU A 35 15.32 -4.16 13.31
CA GLU A 35 16.35 -3.74 14.27
C GLU A 35 17.23 -4.91 14.70
N ALA A 36 16.63 -6.06 15.01
CA ALA A 36 17.37 -7.29 15.31
C ALA A 36 18.28 -7.73 14.16
N GLU A 37 17.84 -7.54 12.91
CA GLU A 37 18.64 -7.84 11.73
C GLU A 37 19.80 -6.85 11.53
N LEU A 38 19.61 -5.56 11.80
CA LEU A 38 20.71 -4.59 11.82
C LEU A 38 21.77 -4.97 12.85
N GLU A 39 21.35 -5.35 14.06
CA GLU A 39 22.26 -5.84 15.10
C GLU A 39 23.00 -7.10 14.67
N ARG A 40 22.31 -8.05 14.03
CA ARG A 40 22.93 -9.27 13.46
C ARG A 40 23.98 -8.95 12.40
N GLN A 41 23.76 -7.90 11.61
CA GLN A 41 24.71 -7.40 10.62
C GLN A 41 25.84 -6.55 11.23
N GLY A 42 25.82 -6.30 12.54
CA GLY A 42 26.80 -5.47 13.25
C GLY A 42 26.67 -3.98 12.93
N VAL A 43 25.49 -3.54 12.52
CA VAL A 43 25.17 -2.15 12.20
C VAL A 43 24.34 -1.55 13.34
N PRO A 44 24.68 -0.36 13.87
CA PRO A 44 23.89 0.28 14.92
C PRO A 44 22.45 0.53 14.46
N VAL A 45 21.47 0.17 15.30
CA VAL A 45 20.04 0.45 15.03
C VAL A 45 19.75 1.94 14.83
N SER A 46 20.58 2.81 15.42
CA SER A 46 20.48 4.27 15.24
C SER A 46 20.76 4.73 13.81
N VAL A 47 21.46 3.94 12.99
CA VAL A 47 21.91 4.35 11.64
C VAL A 47 20.76 4.83 10.78
N LEU A 48 19.58 4.21 10.93
CA LEU A 48 18.40 4.61 10.18
C LEU A 48 17.88 5.96 10.67
N ALA A 49 17.71 6.14 11.98
CA ALA A 49 17.27 7.39 12.59
C ALA A 49 18.25 8.55 12.29
N ASP A 50 19.54 8.28 12.38
CA ASP A 50 20.63 9.23 12.10
C ASP A 50 20.59 9.70 10.63
N ASN A 51 20.17 8.82 9.71
CA ASN A 51 19.97 9.12 8.30
C ASN A 51 18.55 9.61 7.95
N LYS A 52 17.69 9.86 8.95
CA LYS A 52 16.27 10.24 8.80
C LYS A 52 15.45 9.21 8.01
N LEU A 53 15.80 7.94 8.15
CA LEU A 53 15.07 6.79 7.64
C LEU A 53 14.28 6.22 8.82
N SER A 54 12.95 6.25 8.75
CA SER A 54 12.11 5.66 9.78
C SER A 54 11.33 4.49 9.20
N PHE A 55 11.24 3.41 9.98
CA PHE A 55 10.18 2.42 9.80
C PHE A 55 8.82 2.97 10.19
N ASP A 56 8.78 4.09 10.93
CA ASP A 56 7.56 4.79 11.28
C ASP A 56 7.21 5.79 10.19
N ALA A 57 6.49 5.31 9.19
CA ALA A 57 5.77 6.14 8.25
C ALA A 57 4.85 7.08 9.03
N SER A 58 5.21 8.35 9.12
CA SER A 58 4.39 9.36 9.77
C SER A 58 2.94 9.36 9.25
N GLY A 59 1.99 9.86 10.03
CA GLY A 59 0.54 9.84 9.72
C GLY A 59 0.14 10.34 8.32
N HIS A 60 1.01 11.06 7.62
CA HIS A 60 0.83 11.43 6.21
C HIS A 60 0.72 10.22 5.26
N GLU A 61 1.40 9.10 5.55
CA GLU A 61 1.31 7.90 4.71
C GLU A 61 -0.02 7.14 4.88
N THR A 62 -0.71 7.35 6.01
CA THR A 62 -2.07 6.81 6.22
C THR A 62 -3.13 7.65 5.51
N ALA A 63 -2.82 8.92 5.20
CA ALA A 63 -3.77 9.82 4.54
C ALA A 63 -4.11 9.34 3.12
N ALA A 64 -3.14 8.82 2.36
CA ALA A 64 -3.38 8.40 0.98
C ALA A 64 -4.39 7.23 0.87
N PRO A 65 -4.22 6.09 1.59
CA PRO A 65 -5.22 5.02 1.58
C PRO A 65 -6.60 5.43 2.08
N VAL A 66 -6.67 6.25 3.14
CA VAL A 66 -7.93 6.74 3.69
C VAL A 66 -8.64 7.67 2.70
N THR A 67 -7.90 8.53 2.00
CA THR A 67 -8.45 9.41 0.96
C THR A 67 -9.05 8.60 -0.18
N VAL A 68 -8.34 7.57 -0.66
CA VAL A 68 -8.87 6.68 -1.70
C VAL A 68 -10.16 6.01 -1.23
N ALA A 69 -10.18 5.51 0.01
CA ALA A 69 -11.38 4.88 0.57
C ALA A 69 -12.57 5.85 0.67
N ALA A 70 -12.33 7.10 1.10
CA ALA A 70 -13.36 8.13 1.16
C ALA A 70 -13.93 8.48 -0.22
N VAL A 71 -13.05 8.61 -1.23
CA VAL A 71 -13.48 8.84 -2.62
C VAL A 71 -14.30 7.68 -3.14
N MET A 72 -13.88 6.43 -2.90
CA MET A 72 -14.65 5.25 -3.31
C MET A 72 -16.04 5.21 -2.66
N ALA A 73 -16.13 5.56 -1.37
CA ALA A 73 -17.42 5.64 -0.68
C ALA A 73 -18.33 6.73 -1.25
N ALA A 74 -17.77 7.90 -1.60
CA ALA A 74 -18.52 8.97 -2.25
C ALA A 74 -19.06 8.54 -3.63
N LEU A 75 -18.23 7.86 -4.44
CA LEU A 75 -18.66 7.33 -5.74
C LEU A 75 -19.74 6.26 -5.61
N ALA A 76 -19.64 5.39 -4.61
CA ALA A 76 -20.67 4.41 -4.32
C ALA A 76 -22.01 5.10 -4.02
N GLY A 77 -21.99 6.16 -3.21
CA GLY A 77 -23.17 6.99 -2.94
C GLY A 77 -23.77 7.60 -4.21
N LEU A 78 -22.93 8.17 -5.09
CA LEU A 78 -23.39 8.76 -6.36
C LEU A 78 -24.01 7.71 -7.31
N ASN A 79 -23.41 6.53 -7.41
CA ASN A 79 -23.91 5.43 -8.24
C ASN A 79 -25.22 4.84 -7.71
N LEU A 80 -25.39 4.77 -6.38
CA LEU A 80 -26.65 4.38 -5.74
C LEU A 80 -27.73 5.44 -5.91
N ALA A 81 -27.39 6.73 -5.86
CA ALA A 81 -28.32 7.83 -6.11
C ALA A 81 -28.75 7.94 -7.58
N GLY A 82 -28.12 7.20 -8.50
CA GLY A 82 -28.40 7.28 -9.93
C GLY A 82 -27.97 8.61 -10.56
N ASN A 83 -26.98 9.28 -9.98
CA ASN A 83 -26.48 10.56 -10.49
C ASN A 83 -25.63 10.35 -11.76
N ASP A 84 -25.87 11.17 -12.79
CA ASP A 84 -25.16 11.09 -14.08
C ASP A 84 -23.64 11.29 -13.95
N TRP A 85 -23.19 12.06 -12.97
CA TRP A 85 -21.76 12.21 -12.65
C TRP A 85 -21.12 10.93 -12.11
N GLY A 86 -21.92 10.02 -11.55
CA GLY A 86 -21.46 8.75 -11.01
C GLY A 86 -20.67 7.95 -12.04
N ARG A 87 -21.12 7.93 -13.30
CA ARG A 87 -20.42 7.27 -14.40
C ARG A 87 -19.07 7.92 -14.70
N ILE A 88 -19.05 9.23 -14.95
CA ILE A 88 -17.84 9.96 -15.34
C ILE A 88 -16.78 9.88 -14.25
N LEU A 89 -17.16 10.12 -13.00
CA LEU A 89 -16.22 10.09 -11.88
C LEU A 89 -15.74 8.65 -11.58
N THR A 90 -16.58 7.64 -11.78
CA THR A 90 -16.14 6.23 -11.69
C THR A 90 -15.03 5.95 -12.68
N TRP A 91 -15.15 6.41 -13.94
CA TRP A 91 -14.10 6.26 -14.95
C TRP A 91 -12.78 6.89 -14.55
N VAL A 92 -12.82 8.13 -14.07
CA VAL A 92 -11.62 8.86 -13.67
C VAL A 92 -10.94 8.17 -12.48
N PHE A 93 -11.67 7.98 -11.38
CA PHE A 93 -11.06 7.50 -10.14
C PHE A 93 -10.70 6.03 -10.17
N GLN A 94 -11.48 5.15 -10.81
CA GLN A 94 -11.11 3.73 -10.94
C GLN A 94 -9.86 3.57 -11.81
N SER A 95 -9.70 4.38 -12.86
CA SER A 95 -8.48 4.36 -13.69
C SER A 95 -7.26 4.81 -12.90
N ILE A 96 -7.38 5.88 -12.11
CA ILE A 96 -6.30 6.35 -11.22
C ILE A 96 -5.94 5.27 -10.19
N VAL A 97 -6.94 4.65 -9.57
CA VAL A 97 -6.73 3.58 -8.59
C VAL A 97 -6.04 2.37 -9.23
N LEU A 98 -6.42 1.97 -10.44
CA LEU A 98 -5.75 0.90 -11.19
C LEU A 98 -4.28 1.22 -11.44
N VAL A 99 -3.98 2.41 -11.99
CA VAL A 99 -2.60 2.84 -12.25
C VAL A 99 -1.81 2.88 -10.94
N GLY A 100 -2.36 3.47 -9.88
CA GLY A 100 -1.75 3.50 -8.57
C GLY A 100 -1.47 2.10 -8.02
N ASN A 101 -2.40 1.15 -8.19
CA ASN A 101 -2.21 -0.23 -7.77
C ASN A 101 -1.07 -0.92 -8.52
N PHE A 102 -0.95 -0.70 -9.84
CA PHE A 102 0.19 -1.22 -10.61
C PHE A 102 1.53 -0.61 -10.17
N LEU A 103 1.55 0.70 -9.87
CA LEU A 103 2.73 1.36 -9.30
C LEU A 103 3.12 0.78 -7.94
N ILE A 104 2.16 0.46 -7.08
CA ILE A 104 2.42 -0.20 -5.78
C ILE A 104 3.02 -1.59 -6.01
N ILE A 105 2.47 -2.39 -6.91
CA ILE A 105 3.02 -3.72 -7.23
C ILE A 105 4.46 -3.60 -7.74
N TYR A 106 4.71 -2.66 -8.65
CA TYR A 106 6.05 -2.41 -9.18
C TYR A 106 7.03 -1.95 -8.08
N SER A 107 6.60 -1.03 -7.22
CA SER A 107 7.39 -0.54 -6.08
C SER A 107 7.74 -1.67 -5.11
N ASN A 108 6.81 -2.59 -4.83
CA ASN A 108 7.07 -3.73 -3.94
C ASN A 108 8.10 -4.69 -4.56
N ARG A 109 8.00 -4.95 -5.87
CA ARG A 109 8.96 -5.82 -6.59
C ARG A 109 10.35 -5.22 -6.68
N THR A 110 10.45 -3.89 -6.69
CA THR A 110 11.72 -3.16 -6.79
C THR A 110 12.19 -2.63 -5.43
N ALA A 111 11.57 -3.05 -4.32
CA ALA A 111 11.84 -2.50 -2.99
C ALA A 111 13.31 -2.61 -2.60
N VAL A 112 13.93 -3.79 -2.80
CA VAL A 112 15.36 -3.99 -2.52
C VAL A 112 16.22 -3.00 -3.31
N GLN A 113 16.01 -2.90 -4.62
CA GLN A 113 16.79 -2.00 -5.48
C GLN A 113 16.60 -0.53 -5.10
N SER A 114 15.36 -0.14 -4.80
CA SER A 114 15.00 1.24 -4.45
C SER A 114 15.60 1.65 -3.10
N VAL A 115 15.52 0.76 -2.09
CA VAL A 115 16.10 0.99 -0.76
C VAL A 115 17.63 0.99 -0.82
N THR A 116 18.25 0.04 -1.55
CA THR A 116 19.70 0.05 -1.77
C THR A 116 20.17 1.34 -2.43
N ALA A 117 19.45 1.81 -3.47
CA ALA A 117 19.76 3.08 -4.10
C ALA A 117 19.58 4.27 -3.14
N ALA A 118 18.55 4.24 -2.28
CA ALA A 118 18.35 5.27 -1.26
C ALA A 118 19.48 5.29 -0.22
N PHE A 119 19.95 4.12 0.21
CA PHE A 119 21.07 3.98 1.15
C PHE A 119 22.37 4.50 0.52
N ALA A 120 22.64 4.12 -0.74
CA ALA A 120 23.79 4.61 -1.48
C ALA A 120 23.79 6.14 -1.66
N ARG A 121 22.62 6.75 -1.89
CA ARG A 121 22.48 8.22 -2.01
C ARG A 121 22.79 8.97 -0.72
N LYS A 122 22.67 8.33 0.46
CA LYS A 122 23.01 8.96 1.74
C LYS A 122 24.53 9.10 1.93
N GLY A 123 25.32 8.23 1.29
CA GLY A 123 26.78 8.25 1.38
C GLY A 123 27.33 7.84 2.74
N ASP A 124 26.50 7.25 3.62
CA ASP A 124 26.93 6.75 4.92
C ASP A 124 27.61 5.38 4.77
N PRO A 125 28.88 5.22 5.21
CA PRO A 125 29.59 3.95 5.16
C PRO A 125 28.89 2.81 5.91
N MET A 126 28.10 3.12 6.94
CA MET A 126 27.35 2.11 7.69
C MET A 126 26.16 1.60 6.89
N LEU A 127 25.41 2.48 6.21
CA LEU A 127 24.30 2.07 5.34
C LEU A 127 24.78 1.26 4.13
N ALA A 128 25.97 1.54 3.62
CA ALA A 128 26.56 0.78 2.52
C ALA A 128 26.89 -0.68 2.87
N ARG A 129 26.99 -1.01 4.17
CA ARG A 129 27.26 -2.37 4.67
C ARG A 129 26.00 -3.18 4.92
N VAL A 130 24.83 -2.55 4.90
CA VAL A 130 23.57 -3.22 5.21
C VAL A 130 23.16 -4.12 4.04
N ASP A 131 22.91 -5.40 4.34
CA ASP A 131 22.20 -6.29 3.43
C ASP A 131 20.70 -5.92 3.46
N VAL A 132 20.31 -5.09 2.48
CA VAL A 132 18.94 -4.60 2.33
C VAL A 132 17.94 -5.73 2.09
N ALA A 133 18.34 -6.81 1.40
CA ALA A 133 17.43 -7.91 1.14
C ALA A 133 17.13 -8.67 2.43
N ALA A 134 18.16 -8.97 3.24
CA ALA A 134 17.99 -9.58 4.55
C ALA A 134 17.21 -8.67 5.51
N LEU A 135 17.49 -7.36 5.51
CA LEU A 135 16.77 -6.38 6.32
C LEU A 135 15.27 -6.35 6.02
N LEU A 136 14.91 -6.23 4.73
CA LEU A 136 13.51 -6.19 4.31
C LEU A 136 12.81 -7.52 4.61
N LYS A 137 13.51 -8.64 4.45
CA LYS A 137 12.98 -9.95 4.80
C LYS A 137 12.72 -10.10 6.29
N ALA A 138 13.64 -9.67 7.15
CA ALA A 138 13.45 -9.70 8.60
C ALA A 138 12.28 -8.81 9.05
N ALA A 139 12.11 -7.64 8.40
CA ALA A 139 10.95 -6.80 8.61
C ALA A 139 9.64 -7.48 8.16
N GLU A 140 9.66 -8.16 7.01
CA GLU A 140 8.52 -8.91 6.48
C GLU A 140 8.12 -10.09 7.38
N ASP A 141 9.11 -10.82 7.92
CA ASP A 141 8.90 -11.96 8.81
C ASP A 141 8.28 -11.53 10.17
N GLY A 142 8.32 -10.24 10.51
CA GLY A 142 7.57 -9.66 11.62
C GLY A 142 6.06 -9.54 11.37
N PHE A 143 5.60 -9.66 10.13
CA PHE A 143 4.18 -9.74 9.80
C PHE A 143 3.67 -11.18 9.85
N PRO A 144 2.41 -11.40 10.26
CA PRO A 144 1.79 -12.72 10.15
C PRO A 144 1.78 -13.23 8.71
N GLY A 145 2.06 -14.52 8.48
CA GLY A 145 2.12 -15.11 7.13
C GLY A 145 0.81 -15.05 6.31
N TRP A 146 -0.32 -14.67 6.91
CA TRP A 146 -1.56 -14.38 6.17
C TRP A 146 -1.57 -13.00 5.51
N VAL A 147 -0.70 -12.06 5.93
CA VAL A 147 -0.61 -10.71 5.37
C VAL A 147 -0.22 -10.73 3.90
N SER A 148 0.66 -11.65 3.49
CA SER A 148 1.00 -11.85 2.07
C SER A 148 -0.23 -12.26 1.26
N ARG A 149 -1.07 -13.15 1.79
CA ARG A 149 -2.35 -13.54 1.17
C ARG A 149 -3.33 -12.39 1.10
N LEU A 150 -3.43 -11.58 2.17
CA LEU A 150 -4.26 -10.38 2.18
C LEU A 150 -3.79 -9.40 1.10
N GLN A 151 -2.48 -9.23 0.91
CA GLN A 151 -1.93 -8.35 -0.11
C GLN A 151 -2.27 -8.85 -1.52
N THR A 152 -2.14 -10.16 -1.78
CA THR A 152 -2.59 -10.74 -3.05
C THR A 152 -4.09 -10.52 -3.27
N ALA A 153 -4.92 -10.86 -2.27
CA ALA A 153 -6.36 -10.68 -2.33
C ALA A 153 -6.74 -9.21 -2.59
N ARG A 154 -6.07 -8.27 -1.93
CA ARG A 154 -6.24 -6.83 -2.15
C ARG A 154 -5.96 -6.46 -3.60
N HIS A 155 -4.83 -6.87 -4.17
CA HIS A 155 -4.52 -6.55 -5.56
C HIS A 155 -5.56 -7.13 -6.52
N THR A 156 -6.02 -8.35 -6.27
CA THR A 156 -7.10 -8.98 -7.04
C THR A 156 -8.42 -8.20 -6.93
N VAL A 157 -8.80 -7.77 -5.73
CA VAL A 157 -10.02 -6.97 -5.50
C VAL A 157 -9.91 -5.60 -6.16
N VAL A 158 -8.75 -4.93 -6.08
CA VAL A 158 -8.56 -3.63 -6.72
C VAL A 158 -8.60 -3.78 -8.24
N ILE A 159 -7.87 -4.71 -8.83
CA ILE A 159 -7.86 -4.90 -10.28
C ILE A 159 -9.24 -5.35 -10.78
N GLY A 160 -9.75 -6.44 -10.22
CA GLY A 160 -11.04 -7.02 -10.63
C GLY A 160 -12.19 -6.07 -10.35
N GLY A 161 -12.23 -5.47 -9.16
CA GLY A 161 -13.28 -4.53 -8.77
C GLY A 161 -13.29 -3.27 -9.62
N SER A 162 -12.13 -2.69 -9.93
CA SER A 162 -12.05 -1.54 -10.81
C SER A 162 -12.46 -1.88 -12.25
N VAL A 163 -11.96 -2.98 -12.83
CA VAL A 163 -12.32 -3.40 -14.21
C VAL A 163 -13.80 -3.68 -14.33
N VAL A 164 -14.38 -4.43 -13.39
CA VAL A 164 -15.81 -4.76 -13.42
C VAL A 164 -16.66 -3.52 -13.16
N ALA A 165 -16.25 -2.62 -12.25
CA ALA A 165 -16.98 -1.37 -12.03
C ALA A 165 -17.00 -0.49 -13.28
N LEU A 166 -15.86 -0.38 -13.99
CA LEU A 166 -15.79 0.33 -15.26
C LEU A 166 -16.75 -0.29 -16.28
N ALA A 167 -16.67 -1.60 -16.49
CA ALA A 167 -17.55 -2.32 -17.43
C ALA A 167 -19.04 -2.18 -17.07
N ALA A 168 -19.38 -2.27 -15.78
CA ALA A 168 -20.75 -2.13 -15.29
C ALA A 168 -21.35 -0.75 -15.58
N THR A 169 -20.52 0.31 -15.63
CA THR A 169 -20.99 1.67 -15.96
C THR A 169 -21.08 1.95 -17.46
N ILE A 170 -20.56 1.07 -18.32
CA ILE A 170 -20.77 1.10 -19.78
C ILE A 170 -22.10 0.45 -20.13
N ALA A 171 -22.43 -0.64 -19.44
CA ALA A 171 -23.64 -1.44 -19.70
C ALA A 171 -24.93 -0.87 -19.06
N ALA A 172 -24.82 0.24 -18.33
CA ALA A 172 -25.90 0.90 -17.59
C ALA A 172 -26.21 2.28 -18.18
#